data_AF-A0A8C1HV78-F1
#
_entry.id   AF-A0A8C1HV78-F1
#
_cell.length_a   1.000
_cell.length_b   1.000
_cell.length_c   1.000
_cell.angle_alpha   90.00
_cell.angle_beta   90.00
_cell.angle_gamma   90.00
#
_symmetry.space_group_name_H-M   'P 1'
#
loop_
_entity.id
_entity.type
_entity.pdbx_description
1 polymer ?
#
loop_
_entity_poly.entity_id
_entity_poly.type
_entity_poly.pdbx_seq_one_letter_code
_entity_poly.pdbx_strand_id
1 'polypeptide(L)'
;CVSVLVCGCLWCWFYFYFQEVLPVLAAKHCMMQATAELRQSALANQKKKFGEEIARLQHATELVKTAASRYDEYVNVKDLSDKINRALTAAKKDNDFIYHDRVPEVKDLEPIGKASLVKATAVQTPLSQKFSDLFEKMVPMAVQQSVSAANSRKADTVNRLIGSMREATNLCNGVLASLNLPAALEDLSGEAVPQSILEKSRAVVQQGGLQSIEQLIKDLPELLQRNREILDESFKMLDDEEATDNELRAKFNQRWNRTPSGDLYKPLRAEGNNFRNVLDKAVQADQVVKERYTAHCEMIALLCKPENELSAAIPSANPAKTLQGSEVVNVLRAQLAQLDEVKREREVLEGEVKSVTFDMTTKFLTALAQDGAINEEALTASELETRYGSHTQRVQQNLRRQEELLSQIQVSHQEFSALKQSNSEANNREEVLKKLASAHDSYIEISSNTKEGTKFYNDLTEILLKFQNKCSDIVFARKTERDELLNLIFLFLFQTQQQPQAKPQPPARPPPPNITPQAASTSAPISTPVPPGSTNPPPVAPPTGPSQAQGPPYPTYQGYPGYYQMPVTYNPYAYGQFNMPYMPYQAQGQAGYPGGPPAQQPYPYPQQPPQQQPYYPQQ
;
A
#
# COMPACT_ATOMS: atom_id res chain seq x y z
N CYS A 1 30.32 -1.92 11.15
CA CYS A 1 31.14 -1.32 10.08
C CYS A 1 30.71 0.09 9.65
N VAL A 2 29.43 0.49 9.70
CA VAL A 2 29.01 1.85 9.30
C VAL A 2 29.44 2.94 10.30
N SER A 3 29.49 2.66 11.62
CA SER A 3 29.95 3.66 12.60
C SER A 3 31.45 4.00 12.51
N VAL A 4 32.29 3.09 12.00
CA VAL A 4 33.75 3.33 11.90
C VAL A 4 34.09 4.17 10.66
N LEU A 5 33.36 3.97 9.55
CA LEU A 5 33.48 4.81 8.36
C LEU A 5 33.00 6.25 8.59
N VAL A 6 31.92 6.43 9.36
CA VAL A 6 31.43 7.77 9.73
C VAL A 6 32.43 8.49 10.65
N CYS A 7 33.03 7.79 11.60
CA CYS A 7 34.00 8.38 12.53
C CYS A 7 35.33 8.78 11.85
N GLY A 8 35.83 7.98 10.89
CA GLY A 8 37.03 8.29 10.12
C GLY A 8 36.85 9.49 9.17
N CYS A 9 35.68 9.60 8.51
CA CYS A 9 35.35 10.77 7.68
C CYS A 9 35.18 12.04 8.52
N LEU A 10 34.54 11.96 9.69
CA LEU A 10 34.43 13.10 10.61
C LEU A 10 35.78 13.56 11.13
N TRP A 11 36.71 12.63 11.43
CA TRP A 11 38.07 12.96 11.85
C TRP A 11 38.88 13.62 10.72
N CYS A 12 38.84 13.09 9.50
CA CYS A 12 39.50 13.73 8.34
C CYS A 12 38.90 15.11 8.03
N TRP A 13 37.58 15.27 8.17
CA TRP A 13 36.91 16.55 7.93
C TRP A 13 37.22 17.57 9.04
N PHE A 14 37.26 17.14 10.31
CA PHE A 14 37.74 17.97 11.42
C PHE A 14 39.20 18.37 11.23
N TYR A 15 40.04 17.43 10.80
CA TYR A 15 41.47 17.66 10.60
C TYR A 15 41.73 18.65 9.45
N PHE A 16 41.06 18.49 8.30
CA PHE A 16 41.15 19.42 7.16
C PHE A 16 40.56 20.80 7.46
N TYR A 17 39.42 20.85 8.16
CA TYR A 17 38.78 22.12 8.55
C TYR A 17 39.64 22.92 9.54
N PHE A 18 40.26 22.27 10.52
CA PHE A 18 41.08 22.95 11.52
C PHE A 18 42.51 23.25 11.05
N GLN A 19 43.13 22.44 10.18
CA GLN A 19 44.50 22.68 9.73
C GLN A 19 44.63 23.70 8.61
N GLU A 20 43.74 23.71 7.61
CA GLU A 20 43.93 24.58 6.43
C GLU A 20 42.84 25.65 6.30
N VAL A 21 41.58 25.33 6.56
CA VAL A 21 40.47 26.27 6.33
C VAL A 21 40.50 27.45 7.30
N LEU A 22 40.67 27.19 8.60
CA LEU A 22 40.74 28.25 9.61
C LEU A 22 41.89 29.25 9.40
N PRO A 23 43.16 28.84 9.21
CA PRO A 23 44.24 29.80 8.96
C PRO A 23 44.05 30.56 7.65
N VAL A 24 43.55 29.92 6.59
CA VAL A 24 43.23 30.59 5.32
C VAL A 24 42.13 31.64 5.49
N LEU A 25 41.07 31.35 6.27
CA LEU A 25 40.01 32.32 6.56
C LEU A 25 40.53 33.50 7.38
N ALA A 26 41.33 33.24 8.42
CA ALA A 26 41.94 34.28 9.24
C ALA A 26 42.88 35.17 8.40
N ALA A 27 43.73 34.57 7.56
CA ALA A 27 44.61 35.27 6.65
C ALA A 27 43.84 36.15 5.65
N LYS A 28 42.82 35.58 4.99
CA LYS A 28 41.95 36.32 4.05
C LYS A 28 41.19 37.45 4.74
N HIS A 29 40.74 37.26 5.98
CA HIS A 29 40.10 38.32 6.77
C HIS A 29 41.04 39.52 6.95
N CYS A 30 42.26 39.29 7.45
CA CYS A 30 43.26 40.34 7.62
C CYS A 30 43.63 41.01 6.29
N MET A 31 43.80 40.23 5.21
CA MET A 31 44.11 40.76 3.87
C MET A 31 43.00 41.66 3.31
N MET A 32 41.74 41.25 3.45
CA MET A 32 40.59 42.02 2.98
C MET A 32 40.41 43.31 3.80
N GLN A 33 40.63 43.25 5.12
CA GLN A 33 40.63 44.44 5.98
C GLN A 33 41.76 45.42 5.61
N ALA A 34 43.00 44.94 5.46
CA ALA A 34 44.11 45.78 5.06
C ALA A 34 43.90 46.42 3.68
N THR A 35 43.30 45.69 2.75
CA THR A 35 42.93 46.22 1.43
C THR A 35 41.86 47.30 1.55
N ALA A 36 40.85 47.12 2.41
CA ALA A 36 39.83 48.12 2.67
C ALA A 36 40.44 49.41 3.27
N GLU A 37 41.33 49.27 4.27
CA GLU A 37 42.02 50.41 4.89
C GLU A 37 42.93 51.15 3.91
N LEU A 38 43.68 50.44 3.05
CA LEU A 38 44.49 51.04 1.99
C LEU A 38 43.65 51.83 0.98
N ARG A 39 42.43 51.37 0.65
CA ARG A 39 41.53 52.09 -0.25
C ARG A 39 40.89 53.29 0.44
N GLN A 40 40.52 53.14 1.70
CA GLN A 40 39.94 54.23 2.49
C GLN A 40 40.98 55.31 2.81
N SER A 41 42.26 54.96 3.01
CA SER A 41 43.33 55.94 3.20
C SER A 41 43.55 56.81 1.97
N ALA A 42 43.45 56.22 0.76
CA ALA A 42 43.49 56.99 -0.49
C ALA A 42 42.30 57.97 -0.61
N LEU A 43 41.13 57.61 -0.08
CA LEU A 43 39.98 58.52 -0.01
C LEU A 43 40.19 59.64 1.02
N ALA A 44 40.79 59.32 2.17
CA ALA A 44 41.15 60.31 3.18
C ALA A 44 42.16 61.33 2.64
N ASN A 45 43.15 60.88 1.85
CA ASN A 45 44.09 61.73 1.13
C ASN A 45 43.38 62.71 0.18
N GLN A 46 42.46 62.21 -0.65
CA GLN A 46 41.67 63.05 -1.55
C GLN A 46 40.83 64.10 -0.80
N LYS A 47 40.33 63.76 0.39
CA LYS A 47 39.60 64.66 1.29
C LYS A 47 40.51 65.56 2.13
N LYS A 48 41.83 65.51 1.92
CA LYS A 48 42.86 66.26 2.65
C LYS A 48 42.89 65.99 4.15
N LYS A 49 42.51 64.77 4.57
CA LYS A 49 42.64 64.28 5.95
C LYS A 49 43.90 63.42 6.06
N PHE A 50 45.06 64.06 6.16
CA PHE A 50 46.36 63.39 6.07
C PHE A 50 46.70 62.57 7.32
N GLY A 51 46.25 63.02 8.51
CA GLY A 51 46.36 62.25 9.73
C GLY A 51 45.57 60.92 9.66
N GLU A 52 44.35 60.97 9.14
CA GLU A 52 43.51 59.78 8.93
C GLU A 52 44.11 58.82 7.89
N GLU A 53 44.69 59.34 6.81
CA GLU A 53 45.41 58.52 5.82
C GLU A 53 46.54 57.71 6.47
N ILE A 54 47.36 58.35 7.29
CA ILE A 54 48.48 57.70 7.98
C ILE A 54 47.99 56.67 8.98
N ALA A 55 46.96 56.99 9.80
CA ALA A 55 46.39 56.05 10.77
C ALA A 55 45.86 54.78 10.10
N ARG A 56 45.13 54.91 8.99
CA ARG A 56 44.60 53.78 8.21
C ARG A 56 45.71 52.96 7.55
N LEU A 57 46.75 53.60 7.00
CA LEU A 57 47.90 52.91 6.43
C LEU A 57 48.73 52.17 7.49
N GLN A 58 48.87 52.73 8.70
CA GLN A 58 49.52 52.05 9.82
C GLN A 58 48.75 50.80 10.24
N HIS A 59 47.42 50.90 10.36
CA HIS A 59 46.55 49.76 10.65
C HIS A 59 46.65 48.68 9.55
N ALA A 60 46.66 49.09 8.29
CA ALA A 60 46.85 48.17 7.16
C ALA A 60 48.22 47.46 7.20
N THR A 61 49.31 48.15 7.56
CA THR A 61 50.64 47.55 7.73
C THR A 61 50.66 46.50 8.84
N GLU A 62 49.99 46.76 9.98
CA GLU A 62 49.91 45.80 11.09
C GLU A 62 49.15 44.51 10.70
N LEU A 63 48.02 44.66 10.02
CA LEU A 63 47.22 43.55 9.53
C LEU A 63 47.98 42.69 8.50
N VAL A 64 48.70 43.32 7.57
CA VAL A 64 49.50 42.60 6.57
C VAL A 64 50.75 41.96 7.18
N LYS A 65 51.40 42.60 8.15
CA LYS A 65 52.52 42.01 8.89
C LYS A 65 52.08 40.78 9.68
N THR A 66 50.90 40.83 10.29
CA THR A 66 50.29 39.69 10.98
C THR A 66 50.01 38.55 10.01
N ALA A 67 49.42 38.86 8.84
CA ALA A 67 49.18 37.86 7.80
C ALA A 67 50.47 37.23 7.24
N ALA A 68 51.53 38.05 7.04
CA ALA A 68 52.82 37.63 6.50
C ALA A 68 53.68 36.81 7.46
N SER A 69 53.43 36.85 8.77
CA SER A 69 54.25 36.17 9.78
C SER A 69 53.58 34.95 10.39
N ARG A 70 52.24 34.91 10.39
CA ARG A 70 51.47 33.80 10.97
C ARG A 70 50.86 32.86 9.93
N TYR A 71 50.70 33.30 8.68
CA TYR A 71 49.98 32.57 7.64
C TYR A 71 50.72 32.58 6.28
N ASP A 72 52.05 32.73 6.29
CA ASP A 72 52.92 32.80 5.11
C ASP A 72 52.89 31.52 4.25
N GLU A 73 52.64 30.37 4.89
CA GLU A 73 52.44 29.09 4.20
C GLU A 73 51.18 29.07 3.30
N TYR A 74 50.16 29.89 3.61
CA TYR A 74 48.84 29.84 2.96
C TYR A 74 48.56 31.02 2.01
N VAL A 75 49.21 32.17 2.23
CA VAL A 75 48.96 33.39 1.44
C VAL A 75 50.24 34.15 1.15
N ASN A 76 50.33 34.74 -0.05
CA ASN A 76 51.38 35.68 -0.39
C ASN A 76 50.83 37.11 -0.34
N VAL A 77 51.37 37.92 0.58
CA VAL A 77 50.96 39.32 0.81
C VAL A 77 52.06 40.33 0.48
N LYS A 78 53.17 39.90 -0.15
CA LYS A 78 54.36 40.74 -0.39
C LYS A 78 54.02 42.01 -1.17
N ASP A 79 53.30 41.89 -2.29
CA ASP A 79 52.95 43.04 -3.14
C ASP A 79 52.01 44.02 -2.42
N LEU A 80 51.07 43.51 -1.61
CA LEU A 80 50.18 44.33 -0.79
C LEU A 80 50.96 45.07 0.30
N SER A 81 51.88 44.38 0.98
CA SER A 81 52.80 44.95 1.97
C SER A 81 53.65 46.07 1.36
N ASP A 82 54.31 45.81 0.24
CA ASP A 82 55.17 46.79 -0.44
C ASP A 82 54.37 48.01 -0.89
N LYS A 83 53.13 47.81 -1.35
CA LYS A 83 52.24 48.91 -1.74
C LYS A 83 51.82 49.77 -0.55
N ILE A 84 51.42 49.16 0.56
CA ILE A 84 51.04 49.89 1.79
C ILE A 84 52.24 50.64 2.34
N ASN A 85 53.42 50.01 2.40
CA ASN A 85 54.63 50.63 2.93
C ASN A 85 55.12 51.81 2.07
N ARG A 86 55.03 51.71 0.74
CA ARG A 86 55.30 52.84 -0.16
C ARG A 86 54.35 54.02 0.10
N ALA A 87 53.04 53.74 0.19
CA ALA A 87 52.04 54.77 0.48
C ALA A 87 52.25 55.40 1.86
N LEU A 88 52.53 54.59 2.88
CA LEU A 88 52.77 55.07 4.24
C LEU A 88 54.02 55.94 4.35
N THR A 89 55.10 55.56 3.67
CA THR A 89 56.36 56.32 3.66
C THR A 89 56.16 57.67 2.99
N ALA A 90 55.43 57.72 1.87
CA ALA A 90 55.09 58.96 1.19
C ALA A 90 54.20 59.87 2.06
N ALA A 91 53.10 59.32 2.60
CA ALA A 91 52.15 60.08 3.43
C ALA A 91 52.81 60.64 4.70
N LYS A 92 53.65 59.84 5.39
CA LYS A 92 54.40 60.31 6.56
C LYS A 92 55.37 61.43 6.21
N LYS A 93 56.12 61.28 5.11
CA LYS A 93 57.06 62.33 4.66
C LYS A 93 56.31 63.64 4.41
N ASP A 94 55.23 63.61 3.64
CA ASP A 94 54.48 64.83 3.33
C ASP A 94 53.83 65.43 4.59
N ASN A 95 53.36 64.60 5.53
CA ASN A 95 52.81 65.09 6.79
C ASN A 95 53.88 65.70 7.73
N ASP A 96 55.05 65.09 7.83
CA ASP A 96 56.14 65.56 8.72
C ASP A 96 56.80 66.85 8.20
N PHE A 97 56.80 67.08 6.88
CA PHE A 97 57.43 68.27 6.28
C PHE A 97 56.45 69.36 5.85
N ILE A 98 55.20 69.04 5.52
CA ILE A 98 54.23 69.97 4.92
C ILE A 98 53.00 70.16 5.80
N TYR A 99 52.24 69.10 6.08
CA TYR A 99 50.88 69.24 6.61
C TYR A 99 50.77 69.29 8.14
N HIS A 100 51.64 68.60 8.86
CA HIS A 100 51.64 68.48 10.32
C HIS A 100 50.27 68.10 10.92
N ASP A 101 49.48 67.31 10.20
CA ASP A 101 48.15 66.88 10.62
C ASP A 101 48.26 65.82 11.74
N ARG A 102 47.36 65.89 12.72
CA ARG A 102 47.40 64.99 13.89
C ARG A 102 46.89 63.61 13.47
N VAL A 103 47.73 62.59 13.68
CA VAL A 103 47.33 61.20 13.44
C VAL A 103 46.36 60.73 14.53
N PRO A 104 45.09 60.42 14.19
CA PRO A 104 44.10 59.91 15.16
C PRO A 104 44.38 58.45 15.52
N GLU A 105 43.81 57.98 16.63
CA GLU A 105 43.85 56.56 16.97
C GLU A 105 42.85 55.77 16.11
N VAL A 106 43.15 54.50 15.85
CA VAL A 106 42.33 53.62 14.98
C VAL A 106 40.88 53.50 15.48
N LYS A 107 40.66 53.57 16.80
CA LYS A 107 39.34 53.50 17.43
C LYS A 107 38.45 54.73 17.17
N ASP A 108 39.08 55.87 16.86
CA ASP A 108 38.41 57.15 16.62
C ASP A 108 38.07 57.33 15.13
N LEU A 109 38.46 56.37 14.29
CA LEU A 109 38.19 56.38 12.85
C LEU A 109 36.76 55.92 12.55
N GLU A 110 36.14 56.56 11.56
CA GLU A 110 34.83 56.12 11.07
C GLU A 110 34.92 54.70 10.48
N PRO A 111 33.98 53.79 10.83
CA PRO A 111 33.92 52.45 10.26
C PRO A 111 33.73 52.47 8.74
N ILE A 112 34.44 51.57 8.05
CA ILE A 112 34.31 51.43 6.60
C ILE A 112 32.95 50.77 6.27
N GLY A 113 32.18 51.38 5.36
CA GLY A 113 30.92 50.83 4.87
C GLY A 113 31.10 49.49 4.16
N LYS A 114 30.10 48.61 4.26
CA LYS A 114 30.10 47.28 3.63
C LYS A 114 29.03 47.21 2.53
N ALA A 115 29.39 46.69 1.36
CA ALA A 115 28.45 46.43 0.28
C ALA A 115 28.64 44.98 -0.22
N SER A 116 27.59 44.16 -0.15
CA SER A 116 27.62 42.79 -0.68
C SER A 116 27.20 42.76 -2.14
N LEU A 117 28.12 42.36 -3.02
CA LEU A 117 27.86 42.16 -4.45
C LEU A 117 27.47 40.72 -4.80
N VAL A 118 27.44 39.83 -3.80
CA VAL A 118 27.14 38.41 -3.97
C VAL A 118 25.90 38.00 -3.18
N LYS A 119 25.15 37.05 -3.74
CA LYS A 119 24.04 36.35 -3.09
C LYS A 119 24.25 34.85 -3.28
N ALA A 120 23.83 34.05 -2.30
CA ALA A 120 23.81 32.61 -2.46
C ALA A 120 22.81 32.24 -3.57
N THR A 121 23.26 31.46 -4.55
CA THR A 121 22.41 30.98 -5.64
C THR A 121 21.39 29.98 -5.09
N ALA A 122 20.11 30.23 -5.30
CA ALA A 122 19.06 29.29 -4.92
C ALA A 122 19.21 28.00 -5.75
N VAL A 123 19.18 26.84 -5.09
CA VAL A 123 19.19 25.56 -5.77
C VAL A 123 17.82 25.34 -6.39
N GLN A 124 17.75 25.40 -7.72
CA GLN A 124 16.57 25.04 -8.49
C GLN A 124 16.81 23.70 -9.17
N THR A 125 15.86 22.79 -9.03
CA THR A 125 15.86 21.53 -9.77
C THR A 125 15.17 21.72 -11.12
N PRO A 126 15.75 21.21 -12.22
CA PRO A 126 17.00 20.45 -12.28
C PRO A 126 18.26 21.34 -12.32
N LEU A 127 19.35 20.89 -11.67
CA LEU A 127 20.64 21.61 -11.68
C LEU A 127 21.40 21.48 -13.02
N SER A 128 21.14 20.40 -13.77
CA SER A 128 21.84 20.12 -15.03
C SER A 128 21.17 20.80 -16.23
N GLN A 129 21.98 21.35 -17.14
CA GLN A 129 21.49 22.14 -18.29
C GLN A 129 20.58 21.37 -19.27
N LYS A 130 20.76 20.06 -19.40
CA LYS A 130 19.98 19.19 -20.30
C LYS A 130 19.39 18.03 -19.50
N PHE A 131 18.67 18.35 -18.44
CA PHE A 131 18.00 17.33 -17.65
C PHE A 131 16.89 16.66 -18.46
N SER A 132 16.85 15.34 -18.40
CA SER A 132 15.76 14.53 -18.89
C SER A 132 15.43 13.52 -17.79
N ASP A 133 14.18 13.51 -17.36
CA ASP A 133 13.71 12.57 -16.36
C ASP A 133 13.45 11.22 -17.03
N LEU A 134 14.20 10.19 -16.63
CA LEU A 134 14.01 8.82 -17.11
C LEU A 134 12.62 8.27 -16.75
N PHE A 135 11.98 8.84 -15.72
CA PHE A 135 10.70 8.42 -15.19
C PHE A 135 9.58 9.44 -15.45
N GLU A 136 9.74 10.33 -16.44
CA GLU A 136 8.72 11.34 -16.79
C GLU A 136 7.32 10.71 -17.04
N LYS A 137 7.30 9.49 -17.60
CA LYS A 137 6.07 8.74 -17.87
C LYS A 137 5.54 7.94 -16.68
N MET A 138 6.29 7.86 -15.59
CA MET A 138 5.91 7.13 -14.39
C MET A 138 4.87 7.95 -13.63
N VAL A 139 3.66 7.39 -13.48
CA VAL A 139 2.59 8.04 -12.73
C VAL A 139 2.96 8.08 -11.24
N PRO A 140 2.88 9.25 -10.57
CA PRO A 140 3.21 9.38 -9.16
C PRO A 140 2.41 8.42 -8.27
N MET A 141 3.05 7.87 -7.24
CA MET A 141 2.42 6.94 -6.28
C MET A 141 1.17 7.53 -5.62
N ALA A 142 1.18 8.82 -5.30
CA ALA A 142 0.03 9.51 -4.74
C ALA A 142 -1.19 9.43 -5.68
N VAL A 143 -0.98 9.62 -6.99
CA VAL A 143 -2.05 9.49 -8.00
C VAL A 143 -2.53 8.05 -8.09
N GLN A 144 -1.63 7.06 -8.10
CA GLN A 144 -2.02 5.64 -8.16
C GLN A 144 -2.89 5.23 -6.96
N GLN A 145 -2.50 5.64 -5.75
CA GLN A 145 -3.28 5.40 -4.53
C GLN A 145 -4.64 6.10 -4.60
N SER A 146 -4.68 7.36 -5.04
CA SER A 146 -5.93 8.10 -5.20
C SER A 146 -6.87 7.47 -6.23
N VAL A 147 -6.34 6.99 -7.37
CA VAL A 147 -7.14 6.27 -8.38
C VAL A 147 -7.71 4.97 -7.81
N SER A 148 -6.91 4.20 -7.05
CA SER A 148 -7.39 2.98 -6.40
C SER A 148 -8.52 3.26 -5.40
N ALA A 149 -8.36 4.29 -4.57
CA ALA A 149 -9.40 4.71 -3.62
C ALA A 149 -10.66 5.20 -4.35
N ALA A 150 -10.51 5.98 -5.41
CA ALA A 150 -11.62 6.47 -6.21
C ALA A 150 -12.42 5.33 -6.87
N ASN A 151 -11.72 4.32 -7.38
CA ASN A 151 -12.35 3.11 -7.93
C ASN A 151 -13.13 2.34 -6.86
N SER A 152 -12.62 2.27 -5.63
CA SER A 152 -13.35 1.66 -4.51
C SER A 152 -14.64 2.42 -4.21
N ARG A 153 -14.57 3.76 -4.04
CA ARG A 153 -15.77 4.59 -3.77
C ARG A 153 -16.79 4.54 -4.90
N LYS A 154 -16.33 4.46 -6.15
CA LYS A 154 -17.18 4.23 -7.32
C LYS A 154 -17.91 2.89 -7.20
N ALA A 155 -17.17 1.81 -6.92
CA ALA A 155 -17.75 0.48 -6.75
C ALA A 155 -18.79 0.47 -5.62
N ASP A 156 -18.51 1.10 -4.48
CA ASP A 156 -19.45 1.21 -3.36
C ASP A 156 -20.72 1.96 -3.75
N THR A 157 -20.61 3.06 -4.50
CA THR A 157 -21.76 3.84 -4.97
C THR A 157 -22.63 3.01 -5.92
N VAL A 158 -22.00 2.36 -6.91
CA VAL A 158 -22.70 1.50 -7.88
C VAL A 158 -23.38 0.33 -7.18
N ASN A 159 -22.66 -0.38 -6.31
CA ASN A 159 -23.16 -1.53 -5.57
C ASN A 159 -24.33 -1.15 -4.65
N ARG A 160 -24.24 -0.01 -3.97
CA ARG A 160 -25.33 0.50 -3.12
C ARG A 160 -26.60 0.79 -3.94
N LEU A 161 -26.48 1.49 -5.07
CA LEU A 161 -27.63 1.81 -5.91
C LEU A 161 -28.30 0.55 -6.48
N ILE A 162 -27.49 -0.38 -7.00
CA ILE A 162 -28.00 -1.64 -7.56
C ILE A 162 -28.61 -2.52 -6.45
N GLY A 163 -27.94 -2.63 -5.30
CA GLY A 163 -28.41 -3.38 -4.14
C GLY A 163 -29.78 -2.91 -3.69
N SER A 164 -29.96 -1.60 -3.48
CA SER A 164 -31.26 -1.03 -3.08
C SER A 164 -32.36 -1.28 -4.11
N MET A 165 -32.07 -1.20 -5.42
CA MET A 165 -33.08 -1.51 -6.45
C MET A 165 -33.48 -2.99 -6.45
N ARG A 166 -32.52 -3.91 -6.28
CA ARG A 166 -32.78 -5.36 -6.23
C ARG A 166 -33.57 -5.75 -4.98
N GLU A 167 -33.18 -5.24 -3.82
CA GLU A 167 -33.90 -5.44 -2.56
C GLU A 167 -35.36 -4.97 -2.67
N ALA A 168 -35.57 -3.78 -3.23
CA ALA A 168 -36.91 -3.24 -3.42
C ALA A 168 -37.75 -4.09 -4.39
N THR A 169 -37.15 -4.61 -5.47
CA THR A 169 -37.84 -5.51 -6.40
C THR A 169 -38.20 -6.83 -5.74
N ASN A 170 -37.30 -7.39 -4.93
CA ASN A 170 -37.55 -8.62 -4.19
C ASN A 170 -38.68 -8.44 -3.16
N LEU A 171 -38.66 -7.32 -2.42
CA LEU A 171 -39.74 -6.96 -1.48
C LEU A 171 -41.08 -6.83 -2.21
N CYS A 172 -41.09 -6.14 -3.35
CA CYS A 172 -42.28 -5.98 -4.19
C CYS A 172 -42.86 -7.32 -4.63
N ASN A 173 -42.04 -8.20 -5.20
CA ASN A 173 -42.47 -9.53 -5.63
C ASN A 173 -42.99 -10.37 -4.45
N GLY A 174 -42.32 -10.30 -3.29
CA GLY A 174 -42.76 -10.98 -2.06
C GLY A 174 -44.13 -10.51 -1.57
N VAL A 175 -44.37 -9.19 -1.59
CA VAL A 175 -45.69 -8.64 -1.24
C VAL A 175 -46.76 -9.11 -2.23
N LEU A 176 -46.52 -9.00 -3.55
CA LEU A 176 -47.48 -9.44 -4.57
C LEU A 176 -47.81 -10.94 -4.46
N ALA A 177 -46.80 -11.79 -4.23
CA ALA A 177 -46.98 -13.22 -4.00
C ALA A 177 -47.82 -13.50 -2.76
N SER A 178 -47.60 -12.77 -1.65
CA SER A 178 -48.39 -12.93 -0.42
C SER A 178 -49.88 -12.59 -0.59
N LEU A 179 -50.18 -11.66 -1.51
CA LEU A 179 -51.54 -11.21 -1.86
C LEU A 179 -52.16 -11.99 -3.04
N ASN A 180 -51.45 -12.98 -3.59
CA ASN A 180 -51.83 -13.70 -4.81
C ASN A 180 -52.09 -12.78 -6.01
N LEU A 181 -51.37 -11.67 -6.15
CA LEU A 181 -51.52 -10.73 -7.27
C LEU A 181 -50.40 -10.96 -8.29
N PRO A 182 -50.67 -10.83 -9.61
CA PRO A 182 -51.94 -10.50 -10.25
C PRO A 182 -52.92 -11.68 -10.41
N ALA A 183 -52.51 -12.91 -10.08
CA ALA A 183 -53.27 -14.13 -10.35
C ALA A 183 -54.72 -14.10 -9.83
N ALA A 184 -54.98 -13.53 -8.66
CA ALA A 184 -56.30 -13.40 -8.06
C ALA A 184 -57.28 -12.53 -8.88
N LEU A 185 -56.78 -11.59 -9.70
CA LEU A 185 -57.60 -10.74 -10.58
C LEU A 185 -57.92 -11.38 -11.92
N GLU A 186 -57.14 -12.39 -12.30
CA GLU A 186 -57.30 -13.18 -13.51
C GLU A 186 -58.14 -14.43 -13.24
N ASP A 187 -58.05 -14.97 -12.03
CA ASP A 187 -58.74 -16.18 -11.55
C ASP A 187 -60.22 -15.96 -11.17
N LEU A 188 -60.94 -15.12 -11.92
CA LEU A 188 -62.36 -14.86 -11.66
C LEU A 188 -63.27 -16.02 -12.13
N SER A 189 -62.78 -16.88 -13.02
CA SER A 189 -63.48 -18.06 -13.53
C SER A 189 -63.27 -19.33 -12.68
N GLY A 190 -62.19 -19.41 -11.89
CA GLY A 190 -61.92 -20.51 -10.96
C GLY A 190 -61.59 -21.88 -11.59
N GLU A 191 -61.66 -22.02 -12.91
CA GLU A 191 -61.39 -23.27 -13.65
C GLU A 191 -60.09 -23.22 -14.48
N ALA A 192 -59.78 -22.08 -15.11
CA ALA A 192 -58.62 -21.94 -15.99
C ALA A 192 -57.36 -21.50 -15.23
N VAL A 193 -56.17 -21.80 -15.75
CA VAL A 193 -54.91 -21.29 -15.19
C VAL A 193 -54.82 -19.78 -15.43
N PRO A 194 -54.49 -18.95 -14.43
CA PRO A 194 -54.27 -17.52 -14.63
C PRO A 194 -53.19 -17.24 -15.68
N GLN A 195 -53.43 -16.25 -16.54
CA GLN A 195 -52.55 -15.90 -17.65
C GLN A 195 -51.13 -15.54 -17.18
N SER A 196 -51.01 -14.81 -16.07
CA SER A 196 -49.74 -14.48 -15.43
C SER A 196 -48.94 -15.71 -14.99
N ILE A 197 -49.60 -16.77 -14.54
CA ILE A 197 -48.93 -18.03 -14.16
C ILE A 197 -48.50 -18.81 -15.41
N LEU A 198 -49.31 -18.80 -16.48
CA LEU A 198 -48.93 -19.39 -17.76
C LEU A 198 -47.72 -18.70 -18.39
N GLU A 199 -47.67 -17.37 -18.34
CA GLU A 199 -46.53 -16.59 -18.81
C GLU A 199 -45.26 -16.90 -18.01
N LYS A 200 -45.37 -16.96 -16.67
CA LYS A 200 -44.29 -17.39 -15.77
C LYS A 200 -43.81 -18.80 -16.08
N SER A 201 -44.72 -19.76 -16.26
CA SER A 201 -44.41 -21.13 -16.66
C SER A 201 -43.66 -21.16 -17.99
N ARG A 202 -44.16 -20.45 -19.00
CA ARG A 202 -43.53 -20.38 -20.34
C ARG A 202 -42.13 -19.77 -20.27
N ALA A 203 -41.93 -18.73 -19.46
CA ALA A 203 -40.63 -18.11 -19.23
C ALA A 203 -39.64 -19.10 -18.59
N VAL A 204 -40.07 -19.86 -17.57
CA VAL A 204 -39.25 -20.89 -16.92
C VAL A 204 -38.84 -21.98 -17.92
N VAL A 205 -39.80 -22.48 -18.71
CA VAL A 205 -39.55 -23.50 -19.75
C VAL A 205 -38.60 -22.97 -20.83
N GLN A 206 -38.77 -21.73 -21.28
CA GLN A 206 -37.88 -21.10 -22.26
C GLN A 206 -36.44 -20.94 -21.74
N GLN A 207 -36.26 -20.77 -20.43
CA GLN A 207 -34.95 -20.69 -19.79
C GLN A 207 -34.31 -22.07 -19.51
N GLY A 208 -34.89 -23.16 -20.01
CA GLY A 208 -34.37 -24.52 -19.84
C GLY A 208 -34.99 -25.31 -18.70
N GLY A 209 -35.97 -24.73 -17.99
CA GLY A 209 -36.72 -25.38 -16.92
C GLY A 209 -35.85 -25.91 -15.78
N LEU A 210 -36.39 -26.87 -15.02
CA LEU A 210 -35.74 -27.43 -13.85
C LEU A 210 -34.37 -28.06 -14.15
N GLN A 211 -34.22 -28.72 -15.31
CA GLN A 211 -32.97 -29.38 -15.71
C GLN A 211 -31.79 -28.42 -15.80
N SER A 212 -32.03 -27.17 -16.24
CA SER A 212 -30.98 -26.16 -16.35
C SER A 212 -30.37 -25.81 -14.98
N ILE A 213 -31.22 -25.68 -13.96
CA ILE A 213 -30.79 -25.39 -12.59
C ILE A 213 -30.14 -26.62 -11.96
N GLU A 214 -30.72 -27.81 -12.16
CA GLU A 214 -30.15 -29.07 -11.66
C GLU A 214 -28.73 -29.30 -12.17
N GLN A 215 -28.49 -29.04 -13.46
CA GLN A 215 -27.17 -29.13 -14.05
C GLN A 215 -26.20 -28.13 -13.41
N LEU A 216 -26.59 -26.86 -13.30
CA LEU A 216 -25.73 -25.84 -12.69
C LEU A 216 -25.41 -26.15 -11.22
N ILE A 217 -26.39 -26.60 -10.44
CA ILE A 217 -26.19 -27.01 -9.03
C ILE A 217 -25.27 -28.22 -8.93
N LYS A 218 -25.33 -29.15 -9.90
CA LYS A 218 -24.45 -30.31 -9.98
C LYS A 218 -23.01 -29.93 -10.35
N ASP A 219 -22.83 -28.92 -11.19
CA ASP A 219 -21.52 -28.46 -11.66
C ASP A 219 -20.76 -27.63 -10.60
N LEU A 220 -21.47 -26.92 -9.70
CA LEU A 220 -20.85 -26.08 -8.66
C LEU A 220 -19.84 -26.85 -7.77
N PRO A 221 -20.17 -28.03 -7.19
CA PRO A 221 -19.20 -28.82 -6.44
C PRO A 221 -17.95 -29.21 -7.23
N GLU A 222 -18.09 -29.50 -8.54
CA GLU A 222 -16.95 -29.86 -9.39
C GLU A 222 -16.02 -28.66 -9.59
N LEU A 223 -16.58 -27.47 -9.82
CA LEU A 223 -15.83 -26.22 -9.94
C LEU A 223 -15.14 -25.83 -8.62
N LEU A 224 -15.82 -26.00 -7.49
CA LEU A 224 -15.25 -25.81 -6.16
C LEU A 224 -14.07 -26.76 -5.93
N GLN A 225 -14.24 -28.05 -6.24
CA GLN A 225 -13.23 -29.07 -6.06
C GLN A 225 -11.99 -28.77 -6.90
N ARG A 226 -12.16 -28.39 -8.18
CA ARG A 226 -11.06 -27.94 -9.04
C ARG A 226 -10.25 -26.81 -8.42
N ASN A 227 -10.93 -25.79 -7.89
CA ASN A 227 -10.26 -24.66 -7.25
C ASN A 227 -9.50 -25.08 -5.97
N ARG A 228 -10.09 -25.98 -5.16
CA ARG A 228 -9.41 -26.53 -3.97
C ARG A 228 -8.15 -27.30 -4.33
N GLU A 229 -8.21 -28.14 -5.35
CA GLU A 229 -7.07 -28.93 -5.82
C GLU A 229 -5.90 -28.04 -6.27
N ILE A 230 -6.16 -27.00 -7.06
CA ILE A 230 -5.13 -26.04 -7.50
C ILE A 230 -4.47 -25.36 -6.28
N LEU A 231 -5.27 -24.93 -5.31
CA LEU A 231 -4.77 -24.26 -4.10
C LEU A 231 -3.97 -25.22 -3.21
N ASP A 232 -4.48 -26.43 -2.97
CA ASP A 232 -3.82 -27.42 -2.12
C ASP A 232 -2.50 -27.92 -2.77
N GLU A 233 -2.46 -28.09 -4.09
CA GLU A 233 -1.21 -28.40 -4.81
C GLU A 233 -0.21 -27.24 -4.73
N SER A 234 -0.68 -25.99 -4.76
CA SER A 234 0.17 -24.81 -4.55
C SER A 234 0.83 -24.82 -3.17
N PHE A 235 0.08 -25.13 -2.11
CA PHE A 235 0.63 -25.28 -0.76
C PHE A 235 1.61 -26.45 -0.68
N LYS A 236 1.25 -27.60 -1.26
CA LYS A 236 2.11 -28.79 -1.26
C LYS A 236 3.47 -28.51 -1.89
N MET A 237 3.54 -27.77 -3.00
CA MET A 237 4.83 -27.39 -3.61
C MET A 237 5.72 -26.59 -2.65
N LEU A 238 5.14 -25.68 -1.87
CA LEU A 238 5.87 -24.88 -0.87
C LEU A 238 6.33 -25.77 0.31
N ASP A 239 5.46 -26.65 0.78
CA ASP A 239 5.73 -27.54 1.90
C ASP A 239 6.81 -28.59 1.57
N ASP A 240 6.78 -29.17 0.37
CA ASP A 240 7.78 -30.14 -0.11
C ASP A 240 9.18 -29.50 -0.22
N GLU A 241 9.26 -28.27 -0.75
CA GLU A 241 10.53 -27.54 -0.82
C GLU A 241 11.04 -27.17 0.58
N GLU A 242 10.16 -26.67 1.45
CA GLU A 242 10.55 -26.29 2.82
C GLU A 242 11.00 -27.51 3.63
N ALA A 243 10.34 -28.66 3.50
CA ALA A 243 10.77 -29.89 4.14
C ALA A 243 12.19 -30.28 3.71
N THR A 244 12.49 -30.18 2.42
CA THR A 244 13.83 -30.43 1.86
C THR A 244 14.85 -29.40 2.36
N ASP A 245 14.48 -28.12 2.40
CA ASP A 245 15.33 -27.03 2.92
C ASP A 245 15.70 -27.26 4.39
N ASN A 246 14.73 -27.67 5.21
CA ASN A 246 14.93 -27.97 6.62
C ASN A 246 15.82 -29.20 6.83
N GLU A 247 15.66 -30.25 6.02
CA GLU A 247 16.52 -31.43 6.06
C GLU A 247 17.98 -31.09 5.71
N LEU A 248 18.19 -30.32 4.64
CA LEU A 248 19.53 -29.91 4.20
C LEU A 248 20.18 -28.96 5.22
N ARG A 249 19.40 -28.05 5.80
CA ARG A 249 19.87 -27.19 6.90
C ARG A 249 20.30 -28.00 8.12
N ALA A 250 19.55 -29.04 8.49
CA ALA A 250 19.94 -29.94 9.58
C ALA A 250 21.23 -30.70 9.28
N LYS A 251 21.43 -31.16 8.04
CA LYS A 251 22.63 -31.90 7.60
C LYS A 251 23.89 -31.03 7.51
N PHE A 252 23.78 -29.84 6.95
CA PHE A 252 24.93 -29.00 6.58
C PHE A 252 25.14 -27.77 7.47
N ASN A 253 24.18 -27.48 8.37
CA ASN A 253 24.23 -26.43 9.41
C ASN A 253 24.79 -25.10 8.86
N GLN A 254 25.99 -24.67 9.31
CA GLN A 254 26.59 -23.40 8.88
C GLN A 254 26.91 -23.31 7.38
N ARG A 255 27.02 -24.44 6.67
CA ARG A 255 27.26 -24.45 5.21
C ARG A 255 25.98 -24.26 4.40
N TRP A 256 24.81 -24.34 5.04
CA TRP A 256 23.50 -24.08 4.44
C TRP A 256 22.96 -22.73 4.89
N ASN A 257 23.60 -21.66 4.41
CA ASN A 257 23.44 -20.30 4.93
C ASN A 257 22.43 -19.44 4.15
N ARG A 258 21.43 -20.06 3.50
CA ARG A 258 20.34 -19.35 2.80
C ARG A 258 19.15 -19.07 3.72
N THR A 259 18.37 -18.02 3.39
CA THR A 259 17.11 -17.68 4.08
C THR A 259 16.22 -18.92 4.22
N PRO A 260 15.69 -19.24 5.42
CA PRO A 260 14.76 -20.35 5.60
C PRO A 260 13.55 -20.24 4.69
N SER A 261 13.17 -21.34 4.04
CA SER A 261 11.99 -21.37 3.17
C SER A 261 10.71 -20.97 3.92
N GLY A 262 10.60 -21.35 5.20
CA GLY A 262 9.48 -20.95 6.05
C GLY A 262 9.32 -19.43 6.21
N ASP A 263 10.41 -18.65 6.22
CA ASP A 263 10.37 -17.18 6.27
C ASP A 263 10.06 -16.59 4.89
N LEU A 264 10.67 -17.14 3.83
CA LEU A 264 10.47 -16.70 2.45
C LEU A 264 9.01 -16.91 1.99
N TYR A 265 8.36 -17.99 2.43
CA TYR A 265 7.02 -18.37 1.99
C TYR A 265 5.89 -17.74 2.81
N LYS A 266 6.19 -16.98 3.88
CA LYS A 266 5.15 -16.31 4.70
C LYS A 266 4.15 -15.50 3.89
N PRO A 267 4.57 -14.63 2.93
CA PRO A 267 3.61 -13.84 2.14
C PRO A 267 2.72 -14.71 1.24
N LEU A 268 3.29 -15.74 0.61
CA LEU A 268 2.55 -16.68 -0.24
C LEU A 268 1.54 -17.48 0.57
N ARG A 269 1.91 -17.95 1.76
CA ARG A 269 0.98 -18.66 2.66
C ARG A 269 -0.14 -17.76 3.14
N ALA A 270 0.14 -16.49 3.43
CA ALA A 270 -0.91 -15.52 3.78
C ALA A 270 -1.87 -15.29 2.59
N GLU A 271 -1.35 -15.13 1.38
CA GLU A 271 -2.14 -15.02 0.13
C GLU A 271 -3.01 -16.29 -0.09
N GLY A 272 -2.42 -17.49 0.03
CA GLY A 272 -3.14 -18.76 -0.08
C GLY A 272 -4.23 -18.95 0.99
N ASN A 273 -3.97 -18.54 2.23
CA ASN A 273 -4.97 -18.59 3.30
C ASN A 273 -6.14 -17.65 3.04
N ASN A 274 -5.90 -16.48 2.42
CA ASN A 274 -6.97 -15.60 2.00
C ASN A 274 -7.87 -16.27 0.94
N PHE A 275 -7.29 -16.97 -0.04
CA PHE A 275 -8.07 -17.75 -1.00
C PHE A 275 -8.86 -18.89 -0.32
N ARG A 276 -8.28 -19.56 0.68
CA ARG A 276 -8.99 -20.58 1.46
C ARG A 276 -10.22 -20.01 2.17
N ASN A 277 -10.06 -18.86 2.83
CA ASN A 277 -11.17 -18.15 3.46
C ASN A 277 -12.27 -17.73 2.46
N VAL A 278 -11.88 -17.34 1.24
CA VAL A 278 -12.83 -17.01 0.16
C VAL A 278 -13.60 -18.24 -0.30
N LEU A 279 -12.93 -19.39 -0.47
CA LEU A 279 -13.57 -20.66 -0.79
C LEU A 279 -14.54 -21.12 0.31
N ASP A 280 -14.19 -20.96 1.58
CA ASP A 280 -15.06 -21.35 2.70
C ASP A 280 -16.34 -20.51 2.77
N LYS A 281 -16.25 -19.22 2.42
CA LYS A 281 -17.44 -18.35 2.26
C LYS A 281 -18.29 -18.78 1.06
N ALA A 282 -17.66 -19.14 -0.05
CA ALA A 282 -18.37 -19.63 -1.23
C ALA A 282 -19.16 -20.92 -0.93
N VAL A 283 -18.58 -21.84 -0.15
CA VAL A 283 -19.28 -23.05 0.32
C VAL A 283 -20.55 -22.72 1.11
N GLN A 284 -20.50 -21.72 1.99
CA GLN A 284 -21.68 -21.29 2.74
C GLN A 284 -22.75 -20.69 1.81
N ALA A 285 -22.35 -19.91 0.81
CA ALA A 285 -23.27 -19.34 -0.18
C ALA A 285 -23.93 -20.44 -1.04
N ASP A 286 -23.16 -21.43 -1.50
CA ASP A 286 -23.67 -22.57 -2.27
C ASP A 286 -24.70 -23.38 -1.47
N GLN A 287 -24.46 -23.54 -0.16
CA GLN A 287 -25.40 -24.22 0.73
C GLN A 287 -26.75 -23.48 0.81
N VAL A 288 -26.74 -22.15 0.89
CA VAL A 288 -27.98 -21.34 0.89
C VAL A 288 -28.76 -21.52 -0.42
N VAL A 289 -28.07 -21.53 -1.57
CA VAL A 289 -28.71 -21.79 -2.87
C VAL A 289 -29.32 -23.19 -2.91
N LYS A 290 -28.60 -24.19 -2.42
CA LYS A 290 -29.05 -25.59 -2.40
C LYS A 290 -30.27 -25.80 -1.49
N GLU A 291 -30.29 -25.18 -0.32
CA GLU A 291 -31.44 -25.23 0.60
C GLU A 291 -32.67 -24.60 -0.04
N ARG A 292 -32.50 -23.43 -0.67
CA ARG A 292 -33.60 -22.76 -1.38
C ARG A 292 -34.10 -23.58 -2.56
N TYR A 293 -33.22 -24.20 -3.34
CA TYR A 293 -33.62 -25.12 -4.41
C TYR A 293 -34.44 -26.29 -3.85
N THR A 294 -33.97 -26.92 -2.78
CA THR A 294 -34.66 -28.07 -2.17
C THR A 294 -36.07 -27.68 -1.70
N ALA A 295 -36.24 -26.48 -1.13
CA ALA A 295 -37.53 -25.99 -0.66
C ALA A 295 -38.55 -25.71 -1.78
N HIS A 296 -38.10 -25.38 -3.00
CA HIS A 296 -38.98 -24.94 -4.09
C HIS A 296 -39.01 -25.87 -5.31
N CYS A 297 -38.14 -26.90 -5.37
CA CYS A 297 -37.95 -27.77 -6.53
C CYS A 297 -39.24 -28.43 -7.04
N GLU A 298 -40.10 -28.95 -6.14
CA GLU A 298 -41.35 -29.62 -6.53
C GLU A 298 -42.32 -28.68 -7.24
N MET A 299 -42.45 -27.44 -6.74
CA MET A 299 -43.36 -26.45 -7.30
C MET A 299 -42.81 -25.84 -8.60
N ILE A 300 -41.49 -25.73 -8.73
CA ILE A 300 -40.82 -25.38 -9.99
C ILE A 300 -41.02 -26.50 -11.02
N ALA A 301 -40.93 -27.77 -10.61
CA ALA A 301 -41.20 -28.91 -11.48
C ALA A 301 -42.64 -28.85 -12.00
N LEU A 302 -43.59 -28.48 -11.14
CA LEU A 302 -44.99 -28.29 -11.52
C LEU A 302 -45.15 -27.16 -12.56
N LEU A 303 -44.48 -26.01 -12.38
CA LEU A 303 -44.47 -24.92 -13.37
C LEU A 303 -43.89 -25.32 -14.72
N CYS A 304 -43.01 -26.32 -14.77
CA CYS A 304 -42.39 -26.78 -16.02
C CYS A 304 -43.30 -27.73 -16.82
N LYS A 305 -44.43 -28.15 -16.26
CA LYS A 305 -45.35 -29.09 -16.92
C LYS A 305 -46.14 -28.43 -18.06
N PRO A 306 -46.61 -29.21 -19.05
CA PRO A 306 -47.54 -28.73 -20.06
C PRO A 306 -48.82 -28.16 -19.43
N GLU A 307 -49.42 -27.17 -20.09
CA GLU A 307 -50.60 -26.43 -19.60
C GLU A 307 -51.73 -27.35 -19.11
N ASN A 308 -52.00 -28.45 -19.82
CA ASN A 308 -53.04 -29.41 -19.44
C ASN A 308 -52.76 -30.08 -18.07
N GLU A 309 -51.51 -30.46 -17.81
CA GLU A 309 -51.10 -31.08 -16.55
C GLU A 309 -51.00 -30.05 -15.42
N LEU A 310 -50.53 -28.83 -15.73
CA LEU A 310 -50.49 -27.71 -14.80
C LEU A 310 -51.91 -27.34 -14.36
N SER A 311 -52.86 -27.25 -15.31
CA SER A 311 -54.26 -26.97 -15.01
C SER A 311 -54.91 -28.06 -14.17
N ALA A 312 -54.59 -29.34 -14.43
CA ALA A 312 -55.14 -30.46 -13.65
C ALA A 312 -54.63 -30.50 -12.21
N ALA A 313 -53.44 -29.93 -11.94
CA ALA A 313 -52.85 -29.88 -10.62
C ALA A 313 -53.35 -28.71 -9.76
N ILE A 314 -53.98 -27.69 -10.36
CA ILE A 314 -54.53 -26.54 -9.63
C ILE A 314 -55.99 -26.87 -9.26
N PRO A 315 -56.37 -26.86 -7.96
CA PRO A 315 -57.74 -27.11 -7.54
C PRO A 315 -58.73 -26.15 -8.19
N SER A 316 -59.88 -26.63 -8.65
CA SER A 316 -60.96 -25.77 -9.15
C SER A 316 -61.67 -25.05 -7.99
N ALA A 317 -62.10 -23.82 -8.21
CA ALA A 317 -62.90 -23.05 -7.25
C ALA A 317 -64.14 -22.44 -7.92
N ASN A 318 -65.15 -22.12 -7.13
CA ASN A 318 -66.37 -21.49 -7.65
C ASN A 318 -66.08 -20.09 -8.23
N PRO A 319 -66.60 -19.77 -9.43
CA PRO A 319 -66.32 -18.50 -10.10
C PRO A 319 -66.91 -17.30 -9.36
N ALA A 320 -66.10 -16.26 -9.15
CA ALA A 320 -66.53 -15.01 -8.53
C ALA A 320 -67.10 -14.02 -9.58
N LYS A 321 -68.17 -14.42 -10.27
CA LYS A 321 -68.74 -13.66 -11.41
C LYS A 321 -69.19 -12.25 -11.04
N THR A 322 -69.56 -12.00 -9.78
CA THR A 322 -69.96 -10.68 -9.25
C THR A 322 -68.80 -9.68 -9.19
N LEU A 323 -67.55 -10.14 -9.23
CA LEU A 323 -66.36 -9.30 -9.21
C LEU A 323 -65.86 -8.94 -10.62
N GLN A 324 -66.38 -9.59 -11.68
CA GLN A 324 -66.02 -9.26 -13.06
C GLN A 324 -66.54 -7.86 -13.43
N GLY A 325 -65.61 -6.92 -13.67
CA GLY A 325 -65.94 -5.54 -14.01
C GLY A 325 -66.15 -4.59 -12.82
N SER A 326 -65.87 -5.05 -11.59
CA SER A 326 -65.87 -4.19 -10.39
C SER A 326 -64.84 -3.05 -10.52
N GLU A 327 -65.20 -1.87 -10.03
CA GLU A 327 -64.30 -0.69 -10.00
C GLU A 327 -63.01 -0.99 -9.23
N VAL A 328 -63.10 -1.74 -8.13
CA VAL A 328 -61.94 -2.17 -7.32
C VAL A 328 -60.96 -3.02 -8.14
N VAL A 329 -61.46 -3.89 -9.03
CA VAL A 329 -60.62 -4.73 -9.90
C VAL A 329 -59.90 -3.86 -10.94
N ASN A 330 -60.58 -2.86 -11.51
CA ASN A 330 -59.97 -1.95 -12.49
C ASN A 330 -58.89 -1.08 -11.85
N VAL A 331 -59.14 -0.57 -10.64
CA VAL A 331 -58.16 0.20 -9.86
C VAL A 331 -56.93 -0.66 -9.55
N LEU A 332 -57.12 -1.89 -9.06
CA LEU A 332 -56.02 -2.79 -8.72
C LEU A 332 -55.20 -3.19 -9.97
N ARG A 333 -55.84 -3.44 -11.11
CA ARG A 333 -55.13 -3.68 -12.40
C ARG A 333 -54.30 -2.47 -12.81
N ALA A 334 -54.84 -1.26 -12.71
CA ALA A 334 -54.12 -0.04 -13.06
C ALA A 334 -52.91 0.20 -12.14
N GLN A 335 -53.05 -0.09 -10.84
CA GLN A 335 -51.95 0.01 -9.87
C GLN A 335 -50.85 -1.03 -10.14
N LEU A 336 -51.22 -2.27 -10.46
CA LEU A 336 -50.25 -3.32 -10.81
C LEU A 336 -49.49 -2.99 -12.10
N ALA A 337 -50.17 -2.44 -13.12
CA ALA A 337 -49.52 -1.98 -14.34
C ALA A 337 -48.50 -0.85 -14.08
N GLN A 338 -48.83 0.07 -13.16
CA GLN A 338 -47.88 1.12 -12.73
C GLN A 338 -46.68 0.54 -11.97
N LEU A 339 -46.89 -0.50 -11.17
CA LEU A 339 -45.83 -1.17 -10.43
C LEU A 339 -44.88 -1.96 -11.35
N ASP A 340 -45.40 -2.58 -12.41
CA ASP A 340 -44.58 -3.21 -13.44
C ASP A 340 -43.74 -2.19 -14.22
N GLU A 341 -44.29 -1.00 -14.51
CA GLU A 341 -43.50 0.09 -15.09
C GLU A 341 -42.35 0.52 -14.16
N VAL A 342 -42.62 0.64 -12.86
CA VAL A 342 -41.57 0.94 -11.86
C VAL A 342 -40.46 -0.11 -11.85
N LYS A 343 -40.80 -1.39 -12.01
CA LYS A 343 -39.81 -2.48 -12.11
C LYS A 343 -39.02 -2.40 -13.42
N ARG A 344 -39.68 -2.14 -14.55
CA ARG A 344 -39.02 -1.98 -15.85
C ARG A 344 -38.07 -0.77 -15.87
N GLU A 345 -38.47 0.35 -15.27
CA GLU A 345 -37.61 1.52 -15.07
C GLU A 345 -36.32 1.15 -14.31
N ARG A 346 -36.37 0.22 -13.35
CA ARG A 346 -35.17 -0.25 -12.62
C ARG A 346 -34.19 -1.01 -13.49
N GLU A 347 -34.68 -1.86 -14.40
CA GLU A 347 -33.80 -2.59 -15.31
C GLU A 347 -32.99 -1.63 -16.20
N VAL A 348 -33.67 -0.58 -16.69
CA VAL A 348 -33.03 0.50 -17.45
C VAL A 348 -32.03 1.26 -16.58
N LEU A 349 -32.43 1.67 -15.37
CA LEU A 349 -31.56 2.38 -14.43
C LEU A 349 -30.33 1.56 -14.03
N GLU A 350 -30.47 0.26 -13.78
CA GLU A 350 -29.35 -0.64 -13.47
C GLU A 350 -28.36 -0.70 -14.65
N GLY A 351 -28.87 -0.76 -15.90
CA GLY A 351 -28.05 -0.68 -17.11
C GLY A 351 -27.32 0.67 -17.25
N GLU A 352 -28.02 1.77 -17.01
CA GLU A 352 -27.44 3.12 -17.04
C GLU A 352 -26.33 3.28 -15.99
N VAL A 353 -26.59 2.90 -14.72
CA VAL A 353 -25.62 3.00 -13.62
C VAL A 353 -24.35 2.17 -13.89
N LYS A 354 -24.51 0.96 -14.43
CA LYS A 354 -23.37 0.08 -14.78
C LYS A 354 -22.54 0.60 -15.96
N SER A 355 -23.15 1.31 -16.90
CA SER A 355 -22.46 1.78 -18.11
C SER A 355 -21.60 3.04 -17.88
N VAL A 356 -21.79 3.74 -16.76
CA VAL A 356 -21.00 4.94 -16.42
C VAL A 356 -19.52 4.59 -16.20
N THR A 357 -18.66 5.17 -17.03
CA THR A 357 -17.20 5.08 -16.92
C THR A 357 -16.59 6.48 -16.87
N PHE A 358 -15.59 6.66 -16.02
CA PHE A 358 -14.80 7.88 -15.92
C PHE A 358 -13.42 7.54 -15.34
N ASP A 359 -12.42 8.32 -15.72
CA ASP A 359 -11.04 8.21 -15.24
C ASP A 359 -10.67 9.45 -14.43
N MET A 360 -10.16 9.23 -13.21
CA MET A 360 -9.74 10.30 -12.30
C MET A 360 -8.26 10.66 -12.42
N THR A 361 -7.47 9.90 -13.20
CA THR A 361 -6.02 10.05 -13.30
C THR A 361 -5.61 11.48 -13.66
N THR A 362 -6.23 12.06 -14.70
CA THR A 362 -5.95 13.44 -15.14
C THR A 362 -6.32 14.48 -14.08
N LYS A 363 -7.43 14.28 -13.36
CA LYS A 363 -7.85 15.21 -12.29
C LYS A 363 -6.89 15.18 -11.11
N PHE A 364 -6.43 13.99 -10.70
CA PHE A 364 -5.45 13.85 -9.63
C PHE A 364 -4.06 14.35 -10.02
N LEU A 365 -3.64 14.14 -11.28
CA LEU A 365 -2.39 14.75 -11.80
C LEU A 365 -2.46 16.28 -11.77
N THR A 366 -3.61 16.85 -12.14
CA THR A 366 -3.83 18.30 -12.13
C THR A 366 -3.79 18.86 -10.71
N ALA A 367 -4.49 18.23 -9.76
CA ALA A 367 -4.47 18.61 -8.36
C ALA A 367 -3.06 18.52 -7.75
N LEU A 368 -2.32 17.44 -8.04
CA LEU A 368 -0.96 17.28 -7.55
C LEU A 368 -0.02 18.36 -8.10
N ALA A 369 -0.18 18.75 -9.37
CA ALA A 369 0.65 19.77 -10.00
C ALA A 369 0.33 21.19 -9.48
N GLN A 370 -0.93 21.48 -9.15
CA GLN A 370 -1.38 22.80 -8.70
C GLN A 370 -1.19 23.01 -7.20
N ASP A 371 -1.63 22.03 -6.39
CA ASP A 371 -1.75 22.18 -4.94
C ASP A 371 -0.60 21.49 -4.19
N GLY A 372 0.22 20.68 -4.87
CA GLY A 372 1.29 19.89 -4.27
C GLY A 372 0.81 18.69 -3.44
N ALA A 373 -0.50 18.51 -3.29
CA ALA A 373 -1.13 17.40 -2.58
C ALA A 373 -2.46 17.02 -3.25
N ILE A 374 -2.92 15.79 -3.02
CA ILE A 374 -4.18 15.30 -3.59
C ILE A 374 -5.19 15.11 -2.45
N ASN A 375 -6.27 15.90 -2.47
CA ASN A 375 -7.45 15.62 -1.67
C ASN A 375 -8.37 14.66 -2.44
N GLU A 376 -8.03 13.37 -2.39
CA GLU A 376 -8.76 12.30 -3.10
C GLU A 376 -10.24 12.32 -2.77
N GLU A 377 -10.58 12.41 -1.48
CA GLU A 377 -11.96 12.29 -1.00
C GLU A 377 -12.88 13.34 -1.60
N ALA A 378 -12.49 14.62 -1.52
CA ALA A 378 -13.32 15.71 -2.02
C ALA A 378 -13.46 15.67 -3.55
N LEU A 379 -12.36 15.36 -4.26
CA LEU A 379 -12.36 15.29 -5.71
C LEU A 379 -13.19 14.11 -6.23
N THR A 380 -13.04 12.94 -5.62
CA THR A 380 -13.84 11.76 -5.96
C THR A 380 -15.31 12.00 -5.63
N ALA A 381 -15.64 12.55 -4.44
CA ALA A 381 -17.02 12.82 -4.07
C ALA A 381 -17.71 13.77 -5.05
N SER A 382 -17.03 14.84 -5.47
CA SER A 382 -17.55 15.79 -6.46
C SER A 382 -17.77 15.15 -7.83
N GLU A 383 -16.85 14.30 -8.30
CA GLU A 383 -17.03 13.61 -9.59
C GLU A 383 -18.15 12.57 -9.50
N LEU A 384 -18.22 11.82 -8.40
CA LEU A 384 -19.30 10.86 -8.17
C LEU A 384 -20.67 11.55 -8.14
N GLU A 385 -20.78 12.72 -7.51
CA GLU A 385 -22.03 13.49 -7.52
C GLU A 385 -22.37 13.96 -8.94
N THR A 386 -21.38 14.43 -9.70
CA THR A 386 -21.58 14.87 -11.08
C THR A 386 -22.06 13.73 -11.99
N ARG A 387 -21.54 12.50 -11.80
CA ARG A 387 -21.84 11.34 -12.65
C ARG A 387 -23.05 10.54 -12.19
N TYR A 388 -23.22 10.36 -10.89
CA TYR A 388 -24.23 9.51 -10.27
C TYR A 388 -25.31 10.27 -9.50
N GLY A 389 -25.23 11.59 -9.33
CA GLY A 389 -26.23 12.36 -8.58
C GLY A 389 -27.63 12.23 -9.16
N SER A 390 -27.78 12.39 -10.47
CA SER A 390 -29.07 12.22 -11.17
C SER A 390 -29.61 10.80 -11.06
N HIS A 391 -28.74 9.79 -11.21
CA HIS A 391 -29.09 8.38 -11.05
C HIS A 391 -29.55 8.08 -9.62
N THR A 392 -28.84 8.60 -8.61
CA THR A 392 -29.18 8.46 -7.20
C THR A 392 -30.55 9.04 -6.91
N GLN A 393 -30.86 10.23 -7.44
CA GLN A 393 -32.17 10.86 -7.28
C GLN A 393 -33.28 10.04 -7.95
N ARG A 394 -33.07 9.55 -9.18
CA ARG A 394 -34.03 8.71 -9.90
C ARG A 394 -34.30 7.39 -9.17
N VAL A 395 -33.26 6.75 -8.65
CA VAL A 395 -33.39 5.54 -7.82
C VAL A 395 -34.24 5.84 -6.58
N GLN A 396 -33.93 6.91 -5.85
CA GLN A 396 -34.70 7.30 -4.66
C GLN A 396 -36.17 7.60 -4.97
N GLN A 397 -36.45 8.29 -6.08
CA GLN A 397 -37.82 8.57 -6.52
C GLN A 397 -38.56 7.28 -6.89
N ASN A 398 -37.90 6.36 -7.61
CA ASN A 398 -38.47 5.06 -7.99
C ASN A 398 -38.78 4.20 -6.75
N LEU A 399 -37.92 4.21 -5.72
CA LEU A 399 -38.16 3.53 -4.45
C LEU A 399 -39.39 4.10 -3.71
N ARG A 400 -39.49 5.43 -3.57
CA ARG A 400 -40.65 6.08 -2.94
C ARG A 400 -41.95 5.79 -3.68
N ARG A 401 -41.92 5.84 -5.01
CA ARG A 401 -43.08 5.51 -5.85
C ARG A 401 -43.54 4.05 -5.63
N GLN A 402 -42.61 3.11 -5.43
CA GLN A 402 -42.96 1.75 -5.05
C GLN A 402 -43.65 1.71 -3.67
N GLU A 403 -43.11 2.37 -2.66
CA GLU A 403 -43.69 2.36 -1.31
C GLU A 403 -45.14 2.88 -1.31
N GLU A 404 -45.38 3.98 -2.03
CA GLU A 404 -46.71 4.55 -2.21
C GLU A 404 -47.66 3.59 -2.94
N LEU A 405 -47.20 2.98 -4.04
CA LEU A 405 -48.00 2.01 -4.81
C LEU A 405 -48.31 0.75 -4.01
N LEU A 406 -47.35 0.20 -3.26
CA LEU A 406 -47.57 -0.99 -2.43
C LEU A 406 -48.58 -0.71 -1.31
N SER A 407 -48.52 0.48 -0.70
CA SER A 407 -49.51 0.91 0.30
C SER A 407 -50.92 1.00 -0.30
N GLN A 408 -51.05 1.62 -1.48
CA GLN A 408 -52.33 1.72 -2.18
C GLN A 408 -52.88 0.34 -2.61
N ILE A 409 -52.01 -0.53 -3.13
CA ILE A 409 -52.36 -1.90 -3.52
C ILE A 409 -52.84 -2.70 -2.32
N GLN A 410 -52.22 -2.56 -1.14
CA GLN A 410 -52.66 -3.23 0.07
C GLN A 410 -54.08 -2.81 0.48
N VAL A 411 -54.38 -1.51 0.44
CA VAL A 411 -55.73 -0.99 0.76
C VAL A 411 -56.75 -1.50 -0.26
N SER A 412 -56.48 -1.35 -1.55
CA SER A 412 -57.37 -1.84 -2.62
C SER A 412 -57.53 -3.36 -2.59
N HIS A 413 -56.51 -4.11 -2.19
CA HIS A 413 -56.58 -5.55 -2.02
C HIS A 413 -57.42 -5.97 -0.81
N GLN A 414 -57.42 -5.20 0.29
CA GLN A 414 -58.32 -5.46 1.43
C GLN A 414 -59.79 -5.31 1.03
N GLU A 415 -60.11 -4.26 0.27
CA GLU A 415 -61.45 -4.06 -0.30
C GLU A 415 -61.84 -5.18 -1.26
N PHE A 416 -60.92 -5.59 -2.15
CA PHE A 416 -61.12 -6.72 -3.05
C PHE A 416 -61.37 -8.03 -2.28
N SER A 417 -60.59 -8.28 -1.23
CA SER A 417 -60.70 -9.49 -0.41
C SER A 417 -62.01 -9.54 0.37
N ALA A 418 -62.51 -8.39 0.85
CA ALA A 418 -63.81 -8.31 1.52
C ALA A 418 -64.98 -8.67 0.59
N LEU A 419 -64.85 -8.38 -0.70
CA LEU A 419 -65.84 -8.73 -1.72
C LEU A 419 -65.74 -10.19 -2.20
N LYS A 420 -64.58 -10.84 -2.01
CA LYS A 420 -64.34 -12.24 -2.37
C LYS A 420 -64.89 -13.15 -1.25
N GLN A 421 -65.86 -14.02 -1.58
CA GLN A 421 -66.35 -15.01 -0.61
C GLN A 421 -65.26 -16.03 -0.29
N SER A 422 -64.93 -16.20 1.00
CA SER A 422 -64.00 -17.24 1.45
C SER A 422 -64.72 -18.59 1.54
N ASN A 423 -64.26 -19.57 0.78
CA ASN A 423 -64.65 -20.97 0.90
C ASN A 423 -63.38 -21.85 0.89
N SER A 424 -63.48 -23.09 1.41
CA SER A 424 -62.30 -23.96 1.56
C SER A 424 -61.61 -24.28 0.22
N GLU A 425 -62.36 -24.40 -0.86
CA GLU A 425 -61.85 -24.73 -2.20
C GLU A 425 -61.08 -23.56 -2.82
N ALA A 426 -61.60 -22.35 -2.68
CA ALA A 426 -60.97 -21.10 -3.10
C ALA A 426 -59.71 -20.80 -2.31
N ASN A 427 -59.70 -21.10 -1.01
CA ASN A 427 -58.50 -20.96 -0.17
C ASN A 427 -57.39 -21.93 -0.61
N ASN A 428 -57.74 -23.20 -0.89
CA ASN A 428 -56.77 -24.20 -1.38
C ASN A 428 -56.22 -23.82 -2.76
N ARG A 429 -57.09 -23.37 -3.68
CA ARG A 429 -56.68 -22.87 -5.00
C ARG A 429 -55.75 -21.67 -4.88
N GLU A 430 -56.13 -20.70 -4.04
CA GLU A 430 -55.32 -19.51 -3.77
C GLU A 430 -53.94 -19.88 -3.20
N GLU A 431 -53.86 -20.83 -2.27
CA GLU A 431 -52.59 -21.29 -1.71
C GLU A 431 -51.67 -21.90 -2.78
N VAL A 432 -52.22 -22.73 -3.68
CA VAL A 432 -51.45 -23.31 -4.80
C VAL A 432 -50.96 -22.21 -5.75
N LEU A 433 -51.79 -21.24 -6.10
CA LEU A 433 -51.40 -20.11 -6.95
C LEU A 433 -50.30 -19.25 -6.32
N LYS A 434 -50.37 -18.99 -5.00
CA LYS A 434 -49.31 -18.30 -4.25
C LYS A 434 -47.99 -19.08 -4.30
N LYS A 435 -48.04 -20.40 -4.09
CA LYS A 435 -46.86 -21.27 -4.17
C LYS A 435 -46.26 -21.30 -5.57
N LEU A 436 -47.07 -21.35 -6.63
CA LEU A 436 -46.61 -21.28 -8.02
C LEU A 436 -45.96 -19.93 -8.33
N ALA A 437 -46.55 -18.82 -7.91
CA ALA A 437 -45.94 -17.50 -8.08
C ALA A 437 -44.58 -17.39 -7.36
N SER A 438 -44.51 -17.86 -6.11
CA SER A 438 -43.27 -17.89 -5.31
C SER A 438 -42.21 -18.84 -5.92
N ALA A 439 -42.63 -19.95 -6.52
CA ALA A 439 -41.72 -20.89 -7.19
C ALA A 439 -41.07 -20.29 -8.42
N HIS A 440 -41.81 -19.51 -9.22
CA HIS A 440 -41.22 -18.75 -10.33
C HIS A 440 -40.16 -17.76 -9.84
N ASP A 441 -40.48 -16.98 -8.80
CA ASP A 441 -39.57 -15.95 -8.31
C ASP A 441 -38.30 -16.59 -7.72
N SER A 442 -38.46 -17.72 -7.02
CA SER A 442 -37.35 -18.54 -6.54
C SER A 442 -36.52 -19.14 -7.68
N TYR A 443 -37.14 -19.59 -8.78
CA TYR A 443 -36.43 -20.08 -9.96
C TYR A 443 -35.52 -19.02 -10.56
N ILE A 444 -36.02 -17.79 -10.74
CA ILE A 444 -35.24 -16.68 -11.29
C ILE A 444 -34.04 -16.37 -10.37
N GLU A 445 -34.26 -16.31 -9.06
CA GLU A 445 -33.21 -16.04 -8.09
C GLU A 445 -32.16 -17.15 -8.04
N ILE A 446 -32.57 -18.43 -7.98
CA ILE A 446 -31.65 -19.57 -8.01
C ILE A 446 -30.86 -19.59 -9.33
N SER A 447 -31.52 -19.40 -10.47
CA SER A 447 -30.87 -19.37 -11.79
C SER A 447 -29.81 -18.27 -11.86
N SER A 448 -30.14 -17.07 -11.36
CA SER A 448 -29.21 -15.94 -11.29
C SER A 448 -28.01 -16.27 -10.38
N ASN A 449 -28.26 -16.71 -9.14
CA ASN A 449 -27.22 -16.99 -8.16
C ASN A 449 -26.30 -18.13 -8.61
N THR A 450 -26.84 -19.17 -9.24
CA THR A 450 -26.04 -20.31 -9.69
C THR A 450 -25.17 -19.95 -10.91
N LYS A 451 -25.67 -19.10 -11.82
CA LYS A 451 -24.87 -18.53 -12.91
C LYS A 451 -23.76 -17.62 -12.40
N GLU A 452 -24.06 -16.80 -11.39
CA GLU A 452 -23.06 -15.95 -10.74
C GLU A 452 -22.00 -16.79 -10.01
N GLY A 453 -22.39 -17.82 -9.26
CA GLY A 453 -21.47 -18.77 -8.63
C GLY A 453 -20.58 -19.50 -9.64
N THR A 454 -21.15 -19.94 -10.76
CA THR A 454 -20.41 -20.56 -11.87
C THR A 454 -19.35 -19.61 -12.42
N LYS A 455 -19.72 -18.34 -12.65
CA LYS A 455 -18.78 -17.31 -13.11
C LYS A 455 -17.68 -17.08 -12.06
N PHE A 456 -18.05 -16.92 -10.80
CA PHE A 456 -17.13 -16.72 -9.68
C PHE A 456 -16.06 -17.81 -9.62
N TYR A 457 -16.45 -19.08 -9.69
CA TYR A 457 -15.48 -20.18 -9.63
C TYR A 457 -14.56 -20.24 -10.85
N ASN A 458 -15.04 -19.86 -12.03
CA ASN A 458 -14.19 -19.77 -13.22
C ASN A 458 -13.19 -18.62 -13.14
N ASP A 459 -13.64 -17.44 -12.73
CA ASP A 459 -12.76 -16.27 -12.49
C ASP A 459 -11.72 -16.59 -11.39
N LEU A 460 -12.13 -17.28 -10.33
CA LEU A 460 -11.24 -17.71 -9.25
C LEU A 460 -10.20 -18.74 -9.74
N THR A 461 -10.57 -19.64 -10.65
CA THR A 461 -9.62 -20.60 -11.23
C THR A 461 -8.47 -19.87 -11.93
N GLU A 462 -8.75 -18.82 -12.70
CA GLU A 462 -7.68 -18.04 -13.35
C GLU A 462 -6.74 -17.37 -12.33
N ILE A 463 -7.29 -16.89 -11.21
CA ILE A 463 -6.50 -16.27 -10.13
C ILE A 463 -5.63 -17.33 -9.44
N LEU A 464 -6.20 -18.49 -9.12
CA LEU A 464 -5.48 -19.58 -8.47
C LEU A 464 -4.38 -20.17 -9.36
N LEU A 465 -4.59 -20.27 -10.69
CA LEU A 465 -3.55 -20.68 -11.62
C LEU A 465 -2.36 -19.70 -11.64
N LYS A 466 -2.62 -18.39 -11.58
CA LYS A 466 -1.54 -17.38 -11.44
C LYS A 466 -0.79 -17.53 -10.12
N PHE A 467 -1.52 -17.78 -9.02
CA PHE A 467 -0.92 -18.04 -7.72
C PHE A 467 -0.09 -19.34 -7.71
N GLN A 468 -0.58 -20.40 -8.34
CA GLN A 468 0.13 -21.67 -8.49
C GLN A 468 1.44 -21.49 -9.27
N ASN A 469 1.40 -20.76 -10.39
CA ASN A 469 2.60 -20.44 -11.17
C ASN A 469 3.63 -19.67 -10.33
N LYS A 470 3.18 -18.68 -9.55
CA LYS A 470 4.03 -17.92 -8.62
C LYS A 470 4.72 -18.81 -7.58
N CYS A 471 3.99 -19.77 -7.02
CA CYS A 471 4.55 -20.75 -6.09
C CYS A 471 5.56 -21.67 -6.79
N SER A 472 5.21 -22.18 -7.98
CA SER A 472 6.08 -23.03 -8.80
C SER A 472 7.38 -22.33 -9.17
N ASP A 473 7.32 -21.08 -9.65
CA ASP A 473 8.50 -20.31 -10.07
C ASP A 473 9.48 -20.08 -8.91
N ILE A 474 8.96 -19.73 -7.73
CA ILE A 474 9.77 -19.53 -6.53
C ILE A 474 10.39 -20.87 -6.07
N VAL A 475 9.62 -21.95 -6.04
CA VAL A 475 10.13 -23.28 -5.68
C VAL A 475 11.17 -23.76 -6.68
N PHE A 476 10.97 -23.50 -7.97
CA PHE A 476 11.94 -23.82 -9.02
C PHE A 476 13.25 -23.06 -8.81
N ALA A 477 13.19 -21.75 -8.59
CA ALA A 477 14.38 -20.94 -8.28
C ALA A 477 15.12 -21.48 -7.03
N ARG A 478 14.37 -21.92 -6.01
CA ARG A 478 14.94 -22.50 -4.78
C ARG A 478 15.57 -23.87 -4.98
N LYS A 479 15.03 -24.70 -5.88
CA LYS A 479 15.64 -25.98 -6.28
C LYS A 479 16.94 -25.75 -7.06
N THR A 480 16.98 -24.76 -7.95
CA THR A 480 18.22 -24.37 -8.66
C THR A 480 19.29 -23.86 -7.69
N GLU A 481 18.93 -22.96 -6.78
CA GLU A 481 19.83 -22.46 -5.73
C GLU A 481 20.35 -23.61 -4.85
N ARG A 482 19.47 -24.56 -4.48
CA ARG A 482 19.84 -25.75 -3.69
C ARG A 482 20.92 -26.57 -4.39
N ASP A 483 20.77 -26.83 -5.69
CA ASP A 483 21.70 -27.65 -6.45
C ASP A 483 23.07 -26.96 -6.61
N GLU A 484 23.08 -25.63 -6.78
CA GLU A 484 24.30 -24.82 -6.76
C GLU A 484 25.02 -24.90 -5.42
N LEU A 485 24.30 -24.75 -4.30
CA LEU A 485 24.86 -24.84 -2.95
C LEU A 485 25.41 -26.24 -2.65
N LEU A 486 24.71 -27.30 -3.06
CA LEU A 486 25.19 -28.68 -2.91
C LEU A 486 26.47 -28.92 -3.70
N ASN A 487 26.55 -28.42 -4.94
CA ASN A 487 27.77 -28.51 -5.75
C ASN A 487 28.96 -27.78 -5.10
N LEU A 488 28.73 -26.59 -4.54
CA LEU A 488 29.77 -25.85 -3.81
C LEU A 488 30.24 -26.58 -2.54
N ILE A 489 29.31 -27.16 -1.78
CA ILE A 489 29.63 -27.94 -0.58
C ILE A 489 30.43 -29.20 -0.97
N PHE A 490 30.02 -29.90 -2.02
CA PHE A 490 30.70 -31.08 -2.53
C PHE A 490 32.13 -30.76 -2.98
N LEU A 491 32.31 -29.69 -3.77
CA LEU A 491 33.63 -29.24 -4.21
C LEU A 491 34.56 -28.93 -3.02
N PHE A 492 34.03 -28.26 -1.98
CA PHE A 492 34.78 -27.97 -0.77
C PHE A 492 35.19 -29.25 -0.01
N LEU A 493 34.29 -30.23 0.10
CA LEU A 493 34.58 -31.52 0.75
C LEU A 493 35.63 -32.32 -0.02
N PHE A 494 35.61 -32.30 -1.36
CA PHE A 494 36.61 -32.97 -2.19
C PHE A 494 37.99 -32.33 -2.09
N GLN A 495 38.07 -30.99 -2.05
CA GLN A 495 39.35 -30.28 -1.86
C GLN A 495 39.97 -30.55 -0.49
N THR A 496 39.15 -30.78 0.54
CA THR A 496 39.67 -31.10 1.89
C THR A 496 40.16 -32.54 2.05
N GLN A 497 39.75 -33.49 1.19
CA GLN A 497 40.28 -34.86 1.20
C GLN A 497 41.59 -35.05 0.42
N GLN A 498 42.03 -34.08 -0.38
CA GLN A 498 43.33 -34.14 -1.09
C GLN A 498 44.50 -33.51 -0.31
N GLN A 499 44.56 -33.70 1.01
CA GLN A 499 45.85 -33.54 1.70
C GLN A 499 46.74 -34.76 1.37
N PRO A 500 47.96 -34.59 0.84
CA PRO A 500 48.85 -35.71 0.57
C PRO A 500 49.22 -36.40 1.89
N GLN A 501 49.08 -37.73 1.93
CA GLN A 501 49.55 -38.57 3.03
C GLN A 501 50.99 -38.19 3.40
N ALA A 502 51.22 -37.95 4.70
CA ALA A 502 52.55 -37.70 5.25
C ALA A 502 53.50 -38.88 4.90
N LYS A 503 54.65 -38.56 4.29
CA LYS A 503 55.73 -39.54 4.05
C LYS A 503 56.21 -40.15 5.37
N PRO A 504 56.54 -41.46 5.43
CA PRO A 504 57.11 -42.07 6.63
C PRO A 504 58.49 -41.48 6.94
N GLN A 505 58.70 -41.12 8.20
CA GLN A 505 59.93 -40.53 8.73
C GLN A 505 60.99 -41.63 8.96
N PRO A 506 62.27 -41.45 8.56
CA PRO A 506 63.32 -42.44 8.78
C PRO A 506 63.78 -42.48 10.26
N PRO A 507 64.30 -43.61 10.76
CA PRO A 507 64.55 -43.82 12.19
C PRO A 507 65.77 -43.03 12.71
N ALA A 508 65.72 -42.67 14.00
CA ALA A 508 66.69 -41.82 14.68
C ALA A 508 68.07 -42.49 14.88
N ARG A 509 69.14 -41.70 14.71
CA ARG A 509 70.54 -42.08 14.95
C ARG A 509 70.93 -41.80 16.41
N PRO A 510 71.75 -42.66 17.07
CA PRO A 510 72.14 -42.47 18.47
C PRO A 510 73.18 -41.35 18.67
N PRO A 511 73.30 -40.77 19.89
CA PRO A 511 74.12 -39.58 20.14
C PRO A 511 75.61 -39.93 20.37
N PRO A 512 76.55 -39.04 20.00
CA PRO A 512 77.98 -39.21 20.31
C PRO A 512 78.37 -38.61 21.68
N PRO A 513 79.52 -39.02 22.27
CA PRO A 513 79.93 -38.62 23.61
C PRO A 513 80.65 -37.26 23.63
N ASN A 514 80.57 -36.63 24.81
CA ASN A 514 80.98 -35.27 25.12
C ASN A 514 82.47 -35.18 25.52
N ILE A 515 83.24 -34.24 24.95
CA ILE A 515 84.53 -33.78 25.49
C ILE A 515 84.66 -32.27 25.27
N THR A 516 85.00 -31.55 26.35
CA THR A 516 85.19 -30.11 26.50
C THR A 516 86.71 -29.73 26.45
N PRO A 517 87.17 -28.50 26.78
CA PRO A 517 87.51 -27.43 25.83
C PRO A 517 88.93 -26.82 26.00
N GLN A 518 89.48 -26.12 25.00
CA GLN A 518 90.55 -25.07 25.08
C GLN A 518 91.20 -24.89 23.69
N ALA A 519 91.80 -23.78 23.24
CA ALA A 519 91.82 -22.34 23.51
C ALA A 519 92.74 -21.73 22.42
N ALA A 520 92.65 -20.40 22.21
CA ALA A 520 93.57 -19.53 21.46
C ALA A 520 93.60 -19.68 19.91
N SER A 521 93.90 -18.69 19.08
CA SER A 521 93.83 -17.22 19.06
C SER A 521 94.33 -16.77 17.66
N THR A 522 94.09 -15.51 17.28
CA THR A 522 94.83 -14.66 16.30
C THR A 522 94.47 -14.62 14.79
N SER A 523 94.13 -13.37 14.40
CA SER A 523 94.53 -12.55 13.23
C SER A 523 93.89 -12.69 11.83
N ALA A 524 93.42 -11.52 11.36
CA ALA A 524 92.96 -11.06 10.03
C ALA A 524 94.10 -11.01 8.96
N PRO A 525 93.97 -10.50 7.69
CA PRO A 525 92.90 -9.65 7.10
C PRO A 525 92.51 -9.82 5.59
N ILE A 526 91.38 -9.16 5.19
CA ILE A 526 91.05 -8.43 3.92
C ILE A 526 91.11 -9.23 2.57
N SER A 527 90.16 -9.22 1.60
CA SER A 527 89.38 -8.14 0.93
C SER A 527 88.29 -8.69 -0.04
N THR A 528 87.25 -7.88 -0.25
CA THR A 528 86.48 -7.52 -1.50
C THR A 528 84.95 -7.65 -1.41
N PRO A 529 84.17 -6.74 -2.07
CA PRO A 529 82.78 -6.45 -1.72
C PRO A 529 81.73 -7.09 -2.65
N VAL A 530 80.53 -7.30 -2.10
CA VAL A 530 79.31 -7.88 -2.69
C VAL A 530 78.27 -6.79 -2.99
N PRO A 531 77.49 -6.86 -4.09
CA PRO A 531 76.33 -5.99 -4.33
C PRO A 531 75.06 -6.54 -3.62
N PRO A 532 74.15 -5.66 -3.13
CA PRO A 532 73.09 -6.08 -2.22
C PRO A 532 71.85 -6.69 -2.90
N GLY A 533 71.46 -7.87 -2.42
CA GLY A 533 70.16 -8.50 -2.64
C GLY A 533 69.21 -8.24 -1.46
N SER A 534 67.93 -8.10 -1.79
CA SER A 534 66.79 -7.75 -0.93
C SER A 534 66.54 -8.73 0.22
N THR A 535 66.41 -8.19 1.43
CA THR A 535 66.08 -8.90 2.68
C THR A 535 64.57 -8.92 2.95
N ASN A 536 63.99 -10.11 3.02
CA ASN A 536 62.78 -10.41 3.81
C ASN A 536 63.11 -10.39 5.31
N PRO A 537 62.18 -9.97 6.20
CA PRO A 537 62.24 -10.26 7.63
C PRO A 537 61.54 -11.58 8.03
N PRO A 538 61.92 -12.19 9.18
CA PRO A 538 61.47 -13.51 9.65
C PRO A 538 60.22 -13.45 10.59
N PRO A 539 59.67 -14.60 11.05
CA PRO A 539 58.25 -14.77 11.41
C PRO A 539 57.95 -14.67 12.91
N VAL A 540 56.68 -14.41 13.26
CA VAL A 540 56.12 -14.56 14.62
C VAL A 540 54.78 -15.32 14.54
N ALA A 541 54.60 -16.30 15.43
CA ALA A 541 53.45 -17.21 15.53
C ALA A 541 52.47 -16.76 16.67
N PRO A 542 51.32 -17.44 16.92
CA PRO A 542 49.96 -16.87 16.86
C PRO A 542 49.31 -16.62 18.25
N PRO A 543 48.07 -16.06 18.30
CA PRO A 543 46.96 -16.93 18.73
C PRO A 543 45.55 -16.65 18.13
N THR A 544 44.83 -17.77 17.89
CA THR A 544 43.40 -18.08 18.15
C THR A 544 42.24 -17.18 17.67
N GLY A 545 41.37 -17.74 16.81
CA GLY A 545 39.94 -17.37 16.68
C GLY A 545 39.39 -17.43 15.23
N PRO A 546 38.29 -18.16 14.92
CA PRO A 546 37.81 -18.31 13.55
C PRO A 546 36.90 -17.14 13.13
N SER A 547 37.35 -16.31 12.18
CA SER A 547 36.50 -15.34 11.48
C SER A 547 36.09 -15.89 10.11
N GLN A 548 34.80 -16.15 9.93
CA GLN A 548 34.19 -16.39 8.62
C GLN A 548 34.01 -15.06 7.88
N ALA A 549 34.50 -15.01 6.64
CA ALA A 549 34.22 -13.94 5.69
C ALA A 549 32.85 -14.17 5.04
N GLN A 550 31.90 -13.25 5.25
CA GLN A 550 30.66 -13.18 4.48
C GLN A 550 30.89 -12.35 3.21
N GLY A 551 30.47 -12.89 2.06
CA GLY A 551 30.33 -12.14 0.81
C GLY A 551 29.22 -11.07 0.90
N PRO A 552 29.10 -10.19 -0.11
CA PRO A 552 28.21 -9.04 -0.05
C PRO A 552 26.73 -9.45 0.02
N PRO A 553 25.89 -8.76 0.82
CA PRO A 553 24.47 -9.06 0.89
C PRO A 553 23.73 -8.54 -0.35
N TYR A 554 22.86 -9.38 -0.90
CA TYR A 554 21.82 -8.97 -1.85
C TYR A 554 20.83 -7.99 -1.18
N PRO A 555 20.28 -7.00 -1.93
CA PRO A 555 19.37 -6.03 -1.36
C PRO A 555 18.07 -6.69 -0.89
N THR A 556 17.76 -6.50 0.39
CA THR A 556 16.45 -6.77 0.99
C THR A 556 15.41 -5.87 0.32
N TYR A 557 14.49 -6.48 -0.42
CA TYR A 557 13.28 -5.81 -0.88
C TYR A 557 12.37 -5.61 0.34
N GLN A 558 12.26 -4.39 0.85
CA GLN A 558 11.22 -4.06 1.82
C GLN A 558 9.86 -4.23 1.13
N GLY A 559 9.07 -5.16 1.67
CA GLY A 559 7.74 -5.48 1.19
C GLY A 559 6.83 -4.24 1.21
N TYR A 560 6.41 -3.83 0.02
CA TYR A 560 5.22 -3.01 -0.15
C TYR A 560 3.99 -3.91 0.01
N PRO A 561 2.95 -3.52 0.76
CA PRO A 561 1.67 -4.19 0.74
C PRO A 561 0.96 -3.82 -0.58
N GLY A 562 1.32 -4.52 -1.65
CA GLY A 562 0.55 -4.53 -2.89
C GLY A 562 -0.75 -5.29 -2.64
N TYR A 563 -1.78 -4.59 -2.20
CA TYR A 563 -3.15 -5.08 -2.30
C TYR A 563 -3.44 -5.30 -3.79
N TYR A 564 -3.41 -6.57 -4.22
CA TYR A 564 -4.20 -6.94 -5.37
C TYR A 564 -5.66 -6.69 -4.97
N GLN A 565 -6.29 -5.71 -5.61
CA GLN A 565 -7.74 -5.59 -5.62
C GLN A 565 -8.27 -6.94 -6.08
N MET A 566 -8.87 -7.70 -5.15
CA MET A 566 -9.78 -8.78 -5.50
C MET A 566 -10.80 -8.21 -6.47
N PRO A 567 -11.26 -8.97 -7.49
CA PRO A 567 -12.45 -8.56 -8.21
C PRO A 567 -13.53 -8.30 -7.16
N VAL A 568 -14.12 -7.11 -7.19
CA VAL A 568 -15.24 -6.73 -6.34
C VAL A 568 -16.43 -7.57 -6.82
N THR A 569 -16.46 -8.84 -6.43
CA THR A 569 -17.59 -9.73 -6.66
C THR A 569 -18.61 -9.43 -5.59
N TYR A 570 -19.70 -8.83 -6.05
CA TYR A 570 -20.99 -8.72 -5.38
C TYR A 570 -21.21 -9.93 -4.46
N ASN A 571 -21.44 -9.67 -3.17
CA ASN A 571 -21.90 -10.69 -2.22
C ASN A 571 -23.42 -10.48 -2.07
N PRO A 572 -24.29 -11.30 -2.69
CA PRO A 572 -25.74 -11.16 -2.56
C PRO A 572 -26.27 -11.49 -1.15
N TYR A 573 -25.45 -12.04 -0.25
CA TYR A 573 -25.91 -12.59 1.03
C TYR A 573 -25.70 -11.70 2.26
N ALA A 574 -25.48 -10.38 2.09
CA ALA A 574 -25.22 -9.49 3.23
C ALA A 574 -26.48 -8.89 3.90
N TYR A 575 -27.70 -9.14 3.41
CA TYR A 575 -28.92 -8.57 3.98
C TYR A 575 -29.75 -9.61 4.72
N GLY A 576 -29.47 -9.75 6.03
CA GLY A 576 -30.31 -10.52 6.94
C GLY A 576 -29.59 -11.08 8.17
N GLN A 577 -28.94 -10.25 8.99
CA GLN A 577 -28.50 -10.65 10.34
C GLN A 577 -28.85 -9.56 11.35
N PHE A 578 -29.59 -9.97 12.38
CA PHE A 578 -30.07 -9.15 13.49
C PHE A 578 -28.91 -8.53 14.28
N ASN A 579 -29.01 -7.23 14.56
CA ASN A 579 -28.03 -6.47 15.33
C ASN A 579 -28.19 -6.78 16.84
N MET A 580 -27.20 -7.41 17.47
CA MET A 580 -27.10 -7.51 18.94
C MET A 580 -25.83 -6.82 19.43
N PRO A 581 -25.90 -6.01 20.51
CA PRO A 581 -24.79 -5.17 20.94
C PRO A 581 -23.71 -5.99 21.67
N TYR A 582 -22.47 -5.89 21.17
CA TYR A 582 -21.30 -6.56 21.74
C TYR A 582 -20.73 -5.77 22.93
N MET A 583 -20.80 -6.33 24.14
CA MET A 583 -20.02 -5.91 25.32
C MET A 583 -18.62 -6.56 25.26
N PRO A 584 -17.52 -5.84 25.58
CA PRO A 584 -16.19 -6.43 25.56
C PRO A 584 -15.94 -7.27 26.84
N TYR A 585 -15.61 -8.55 26.65
CA TYR A 585 -15.23 -9.46 27.73
C TYR A 585 -13.72 -9.36 28.02
N GLN A 586 -13.39 -9.05 29.27
CA GLN A 586 -12.04 -8.96 29.82
C GLN A 586 -11.55 -10.36 30.22
N ALA A 587 -10.42 -10.81 29.67
CA ALA A 587 -9.83 -12.11 30.02
C ALA A 587 -9.14 -12.06 31.40
N GLN A 588 -9.57 -12.94 32.32
CA GLN A 588 -8.95 -13.20 33.62
C GLN A 588 -7.61 -13.95 33.47
N GLY A 589 -6.56 -13.41 34.09
CA GLY A 589 -5.26 -14.05 34.26
C GLY A 589 -5.17 -14.90 35.53
N GLN A 590 -4.32 -15.93 35.48
CA GLN A 590 -3.94 -16.81 36.60
C GLN A 590 -2.57 -16.39 37.18
N ALA A 591 -2.39 -16.64 38.49
CA ALA A 591 -1.45 -15.98 39.41
C ALA A 591 -0.08 -16.67 39.64
N GLY A 592 0.91 -15.89 40.15
CA GLY A 592 2.03 -16.36 41.00
C GLY A 592 3.39 -15.63 40.86
N TYR A 593 3.61 -14.46 41.51
CA TYR A 593 4.49 -14.21 42.71
C TYR A 593 6.00 -13.82 42.44
N PRO A 594 6.73 -13.13 43.35
CA PRO A 594 6.93 -11.66 43.33
C PRO A 594 8.41 -11.18 43.32
N GLY A 595 8.65 -9.88 43.08
CA GLY A 595 9.92 -9.23 43.47
C GLY A 595 10.07 -7.73 43.12
N GLY A 596 9.99 -6.86 44.13
CA GLY A 596 10.82 -5.64 44.35
C GLY A 596 10.63 -4.38 43.45
N PRO A 597 10.66 -3.15 44.01
CA PRO A 597 10.09 -1.95 43.36
C PRO A 597 11.13 -1.06 42.63
N PRO A 598 10.72 -0.22 41.66
CA PRO A 598 11.47 0.98 41.30
C PRO A 598 10.76 2.29 41.65
N ALA A 599 11.59 3.31 41.84
CA ALA A 599 11.32 4.61 42.42
C ALA A 599 10.52 5.59 41.54
N GLN A 600 9.90 6.55 42.23
CA GLN A 600 9.06 7.64 41.72
C GLN A 600 9.83 8.75 40.98
N GLN A 601 9.16 9.42 40.03
CA GLN A 601 9.26 10.86 39.71
C GLN A 601 7.99 11.32 38.94
N PRO A 602 7.63 12.63 38.90
CA PRO A 602 6.26 13.09 39.19
C PRO A 602 5.49 13.72 38.01
N TYR A 603 4.18 13.81 38.20
CA TYR A 603 3.15 14.40 37.32
C TYR A 603 3.26 15.94 37.13
N PRO A 604 2.79 16.48 35.99
CA PRO A 604 2.35 17.86 35.87
C PRO A 604 0.81 18.03 35.93
N TYR A 605 0.40 19.16 36.51
CA TYR A 605 -0.97 19.66 36.75
C TYR A 605 -1.78 19.99 35.48
N PRO A 606 -3.14 19.96 35.53
CA PRO A 606 -4.02 20.46 34.47
C PRO A 606 -4.45 21.94 34.66
N GLN A 607 -4.49 22.70 33.57
CA GLN A 607 -5.02 24.07 33.49
C GLN A 607 -6.55 24.10 33.30
N GLN A 608 -7.19 25.07 33.96
CA GLN A 608 -8.63 25.40 33.87
C GLN A 608 -8.94 26.36 32.70
N PRO A 609 -10.19 26.38 32.20
CA PRO A 609 -10.63 27.28 31.12
C PRO A 609 -11.07 28.68 31.62
N PRO A 610 -10.98 29.75 30.81
CA PRO A 610 -11.41 31.10 31.22
C PRO A 610 -12.91 31.34 31.01
N GLN A 611 -13.54 31.95 32.02
CA GLN A 611 -14.90 32.51 31.96
C GLN A 611 -14.94 33.84 31.18
N GLN A 612 -16.03 34.05 30.43
CA GLN A 612 -16.41 35.33 29.84
C GLN A 612 -17.30 36.12 30.82
N GLN A 613 -17.08 37.43 30.91
CA GLN A 613 -18.03 38.39 31.49
C GLN A 613 -18.25 39.59 30.55
N PRO A 614 -19.40 40.28 30.67
CA PRO A 614 -20.04 41.03 29.58
C PRO A 614 -19.80 42.54 29.63
N TYR A 615 -19.85 43.20 28.46
CA TYR A 615 -19.75 44.66 28.33
C TYR A 615 -21.05 45.24 27.75
N TYR A 616 -21.57 46.28 28.41
CA TYR A 616 -22.72 47.13 28.01
C TYR A 616 -22.21 48.58 27.75
N PRO A 617 -23.01 49.53 27.21
CA PRO A 617 -22.60 50.39 26.09
C PRO A 617 -22.63 51.90 26.43
N GLN A 618 -22.57 52.73 25.38
CA GLN A 618 -22.51 54.21 25.28
C GLN A 618 -21.07 54.75 25.19
N GLN A 619 -20.77 55.70 24.30
CA GLN A 619 -21.59 56.76 23.72
C GLN A 619 -21.12 57.10 22.30
#